data_AF-A0A1I5KG31-F1
#
_entry.id   AF-A0A1I5KG31-F1
#
_cell.length_a   1.000
_cell.length_b   1.000
_cell.length_c   1.000
_cell.angle_alpha   90.00
_cell.angle_beta   90.00
_cell.angle_gamma   90.00
#
_symmetry.space_group_name_H-M   'P 1'
#
loop_
_entity.id
_entity.type
_entity.pdbx_description
1 polymer ?
#
loop_
_entity_poly.entity_id
_entity_poly.type
_entity_poly.pdbx_seq_one_letter_code
_entity_poly.pdbx_strand_id
1 'polypeptide(L)'
;MAITLGANQYGKAEVRLVTVRREGPVHHLKDLTVSTSLRGRLTATHLTGDNADVVATDTQKNTVYAFAKEHPVGEIEDFALRLGRHFVDGFDAITGARVLVDEHAWDRIAVDGAPHEHSFSRAGDERRTTAVTVYGDRAWVVSGLTGLTVLKSTGSEFHGFPRDRYTTLAETTDRILATAVTARWRYVSGRHDWHKCFTEVRRVLLETFATKHSLSLQQTLYAMGEAVLRAREEIAEIRLSLPNKHHFLVDLSPFGLTNDNEVFYAADRPYGLIEGTVLRDDAEDAGQAWHTLPAF
;
A
#
# COMPACT_ATOMS: atom_id res chain seq x y z
N MET A 1 18.62 35.71 13.80
CA MET A 1 17.95 34.40 13.78
C MET A 1 18.67 33.53 12.77
N ALA A 2 19.19 32.36 13.16
CA ALA A 2 19.89 31.46 12.23
C ALA A 2 18.88 30.51 11.56
N ILE A 3 19.03 30.30 10.26
CA ILE A 3 18.23 29.34 9.47
C ILE A 3 19.08 28.07 9.34
N THR A 4 18.49 26.89 9.60
CA THR A 4 19.19 25.60 9.59
C THR A 4 18.46 24.58 8.71
N LEU A 5 19.22 23.65 8.13
CA LEU A 5 18.69 22.55 7.32
C LEU A 5 18.21 21.41 8.24
N GLY A 6 16.98 20.96 8.05
CA GLY A 6 16.40 19.80 8.75
C GLY A 6 16.68 18.46 8.05
N ALA A 7 15.86 17.46 8.38
CA ALA A 7 15.88 16.17 7.68
C ALA A 7 15.62 16.38 6.18
N ASN A 8 16.42 15.72 5.34
CA ASN A 8 16.36 15.84 3.89
C ASN A 8 16.57 14.47 3.24
N GLN A 9 16.03 14.33 2.03
CA GLN A 9 16.25 13.18 1.16
C GLN A 9 16.01 13.59 -0.29
N TYR A 10 16.60 12.87 -1.24
CA TYR A 10 16.41 13.11 -2.67
C TYR A 10 16.51 11.80 -3.45
N GLY A 11 15.99 11.74 -4.67
CA GLY A 11 16.20 10.58 -5.53
C GLY A 11 15.39 10.61 -6.81
N LYS A 12 15.11 9.43 -7.38
CA LYS A 12 14.27 9.31 -8.57
C LYS A 12 12.94 8.67 -8.19
N ALA A 13 11.85 9.37 -8.49
CA ALA A 13 10.51 8.86 -8.30
C ALA A 13 9.98 8.20 -9.57
N GLU A 14 9.11 7.21 -9.39
CA GLU A 14 8.23 6.62 -10.39
C GLU A 14 8.93 6.08 -11.65
N VAL A 15 10.10 5.45 -11.48
CA VAL A 15 10.78 4.71 -12.53
C VAL A 15 9.91 3.52 -12.93
N ARG A 16 9.31 3.58 -14.12
CA ARG A 16 8.53 2.47 -14.70
C ARG A 16 9.48 1.40 -15.24
N LEU A 17 9.23 0.16 -14.84
CA LEU A 17 10.01 -1.02 -15.19
C LEU A 17 9.07 -2.18 -15.51
N VAL A 18 9.26 -2.82 -16.66
CA VAL A 18 8.65 -4.11 -16.97
C VAL A 18 9.76 -5.12 -17.26
N THR A 19 9.73 -6.26 -16.58
CA THR A 19 10.62 -7.38 -16.90
C THR A 19 9.82 -8.55 -17.45
N VAL A 20 10.33 -9.17 -18.51
CA VAL A 20 9.77 -10.39 -19.10
C VAL A 20 10.75 -11.53 -18.92
N ARG A 21 10.37 -12.54 -18.14
CA ARG A 21 11.13 -13.78 -18.00
C ARG A 21 10.51 -14.84 -18.92
N ARG A 22 11.27 -15.33 -19.89
CA ARG A 22 10.79 -16.29 -20.89
C ARG A 22 11.26 -17.70 -20.53
N GLU A 23 10.33 -18.57 -20.20
CA GLU A 23 10.56 -20.00 -19.95
C GLU A 23 9.98 -20.79 -21.13
N GLY A 24 10.79 -20.95 -22.18
CA GLY A 24 10.29 -21.46 -23.46
C GLY A 24 9.19 -20.54 -24.02
N PRO A 25 8.03 -21.08 -24.43
CA PRO A 25 6.92 -20.26 -24.93
C PRO A 25 6.16 -19.51 -23.83
N VAL A 26 6.27 -19.96 -22.57
CA VAL A 26 5.57 -19.36 -21.44
C VAL A 26 6.36 -18.17 -20.89
N HIS A 27 5.80 -16.98 -21.02
CA HIS A 27 6.40 -15.73 -20.54
C HIS A 27 5.83 -15.35 -19.18
N HIS A 28 6.62 -14.75 -18.30
CA HIS A 28 6.20 -14.22 -17.00
C HIS A 28 6.55 -12.74 -16.91
N LEU A 29 5.63 -11.93 -16.40
CA LEU A 29 5.79 -10.48 -16.31
C LEU A 29 5.93 -10.02 -14.86
N LYS A 30 6.76 -9.00 -14.65
CA LYS A 30 6.67 -8.08 -13.52
C LYS A 30 6.54 -6.68 -14.08
N ASP A 31 5.54 -5.93 -13.64
CA ASP A 31 5.32 -4.54 -14.00
C ASP A 31 5.35 -3.70 -12.74
N LEU A 32 6.35 -2.82 -12.64
CA LEU A 32 6.70 -2.11 -11.42
C LEU A 32 6.80 -0.60 -11.62
N THR A 33 6.41 0.15 -10.60
CA THR A 33 6.81 1.56 -10.42
C THR A 33 7.75 1.63 -9.23
N VAL A 34 9.00 2.07 -9.45
CA VAL A 34 10.05 2.09 -8.42
C VAL A 34 10.46 3.52 -8.11
N SER A 35 10.50 3.88 -6.82
CA SER A 35 11.01 5.17 -6.35
C SER A 35 12.14 4.97 -5.36
N THR A 36 13.26 5.66 -5.58
CA THR A 36 14.41 5.66 -4.67
C THR A 36 14.54 7.03 -3.99
N SER A 37 14.92 7.03 -2.71
CA SER A 37 15.25 8.25 -1.97
C SER A 37 16.44 7.99 -1.06
N LEU A 38 17.49 8.79 -1.18
CA LEU A 38 18.75 8.67 -0.45
C LEU A 38 18.87 9.75 0.62
N ARG A 39 19.52 9.41 1.72
CA ARG A 39 19.80 10.25 2.89
C ARG A 39 21.25 10.09 3.29
N GLY A 40 21.87 11.17 3.77
CA GLY A 40 23.25 11.12 4.21
C GLY A 40 23.87 12.50 4.38
N ARG A 41 25.18 12.57 4.12
CA ARG A 41 26.03 13.76 4.31
C ARG A 41 25.84 14.77 3.17
N LEU A 42 24.62 15.32 3.07
CA LEU A 42 24.14 16.15 1.95
C LEU A 42 23.97 17.64 2.30
N THR A 43 24.59 18.12 3.38
CA THR A 43 24.45 19.53 3.78
C THR A 43 25.08 20.48 2.77
N ALA A 44 26.25 20.13 2.21
CA ALA A 44 26.98 20.99 1.29
C ALA A 44 26.20 21.28 -0.01
N THR A 45 25.53 20.28 -0.59
CA THR A 45 24.69 20.51 -1.80
C THR A 45 23.58 21.54 -1.56
N HIS A 46 23.02 21.60 -0.34
CA HIS A 46 21.98 22.59 -0.01
C HIS A 46 22.55 23.97 0.32
N LEU A 47 23.68 24.05 1.03
CA LEU A 47 24.20 25.32 1.55
C LEU A 47 25.17 26.03 0.59
N THR A 48 25.91 25.27 -0.23
CA THR A 48 26.95 25.80 -1.13
C THR A 48 26.79 25.34 -2.57
N GLY A 49 25.91 24.38 -2.86
CA GLY A 49 25.76 23.79 -4.19
C GLY A 49 26.82 22.75 -4.54
N ASP A 50 27.64 22.31 -3.58
CA ASP A 50 28.63 21.26 -3.79
C ASP A 50 27.95 19.88 -3.88
N ASN A 51 28.06 19.27 -5.06
CA ASN A 51 27.41 18.01 -5.40
C ASN A 51 28.33 16.79 -5.31
N ALA A 52 29.53 16.91 -4.72
CA ALA A 52 30.49 15.79 -4.62
C ALA A 52 29.90 14.53 -3.96
N ASP A 53 29.03 14.72 -2.96
CA ASP A 53 28.35 13.63 -2.23
C ASP A 53 26.99 13.25 -2.85
N VAL A 54 26.62 13.80 -4.01
CA VAL A 54 25.32 13.58 -4.66
C VAL A 54 25.41 12.48 -5.72
N VAL A 55 24.89 11.29 -5.40
CA VAL A 55 24.59 10.24 -6.39
C VAL A 55 23.45 10.73 -7.29
N ALA A 56 23.77 11.09 -8.54
CA ALA A 56 22.80 11.67 -9.47
C ALA A 56 21.50 10.85 -9.55
N THR A 57 20.34 11.52 -9.61
CA THR A 57 19.05 10.82 -9.70
C THR A 57 18.94 9.98 -10.97
N ASP A 58 19.62 10.37 -12.04
CA ASP A 58 19.72 9.56 -13.26
C ASP A 58 20.50 8.26 -13.03
N THR A 59 21.60 8.30 -12.26
CA THR A 59 22.32 7.09 -11.82
C THR A 59 21.40 6.16 -11.06
N GLN A 60 20.58 6.68 -10.12
CA GLN A 60 19.63 5.84 -9.38
C GLN A 60 18.62 5.14 -10.31
N LYS A 61 18.09 5.86 -11.31
CA LYS A 61 17.22 5.29 -12.36
C LYS A 61 17.94 4.18 -13.13
N ASN A 62 19.18 4.43 -13.56
CA ASN A 62 19.98 3.46 -14.31
C ASN A 62 20.28 2.21 -13.47
N THR A 63 20.56 2.37 -12.17
CA THR A 63 20.76 1.26 -11.23
C THR A 63 19.51 0.37 -11.15
N VAL A 64 18.30 0.94 -11.11
CA VAL A 64 17.05 0.15 -11.10
C VAL A 64 16.97 -0.76 -12.34
N TYR A 65 17.25 -0.23 -13.53
CA TYR A 65 17.25 -1.03 -14.76
C TYR A 65 18.38 -2.07 -14.79
N ALA A 66 19.58 -1.70 -14.35
CA ALA A 66 20.73 -2.59 -14.32
C ALA A 66 20.48 -3.79 -13.38
N PHE A 67 19.99 -3.54 -12.16
CA PHE A 67 19.73 -4.58 -11.17
C PHE A 67 18.65 -5.56 -11.63
N ALA A 68 17.62 -5.07 -12.33
CA ALA A 68 16.58 -5.92 -12.90
C ALA A 68 17.10 -6.82 -14.04
N LYS A 69 18.23 -6.48 -14.65
CA LYS A 69 18.89 -7.25 -15.71
C LYS A 69 19.93 -8.23 -15.16
N GLU A 70 20.74 -7.81 -14.21
CA GLU A 70 21.81 -8.63 -13.61
C GLU A 70 21.25 -9.83 -12.86
N HIS A 71 20.14 -9.63 -12.16
CA HIS A 71 19.43 -10.67 -11.42
C HIS A 71 17.92 -10.54 -11.61
N PRO A 72 17.15 -11.64 -11.51
CA PRO A 72 15.70 -11.55 -11.50
C PRO A 72 15.20 -10.56 -10.43
N VAL A 73 14.15 -9.81 -10.76
CA VAL A 73 13.43 -8.99 -9.78
C VAL A 73 12.94 -9.85 -8.61
N GLY A 74 12.38 -11.03 -8.88
CA GLY A 74 11.84 -11.89 -7.82
C GLY A 74 10.70 -11.21 -7.06
N GLU A 75 10.69 -11.36 -5.74
CA GLU A 75 9.80 -10.62 -4.85
C GLU A 75 10.20 -9.14 -4.78
N ILE A 76 9.21 -8.24 -4.76
CA ILE A 76 9.48 -6.79 -4.78
C ILE A 76 10.22 -6.31 -3.53
N GLU A 77 10.01 -6.97 -2.40
CA GLU A 77 10.68 -6.75 -1.13
C GLU A 77 12.19 -7.03 -1.26
N ASP A 78 12.56 -8.17 -1.86
CA ASP A 78 13.96 -8.53 -2.09
C ASP A 78 14.62 -7.62 -3.13
N PHE A 79 13.88 -7.19 -4.16
CA PHE A 79 14.38 -6.20 -5.11
C PHE A 79 14.65 -4.84 -4.43
N ALA A 80 13.72 -4.36 -3.62
CA ALA A 80 13.84 -3.11 -2.88
C ALA A 80 14.98 -3.17 -1.84
N LEU A 81 15.15 -4.30 -1.14
CA LEU A 81 16.27 -4.54 -0.22
C LEU A 81 17.63 -4.49 -0.94
N ARG A 82 17.74 -5.14 -2.12
CA ARG A 82 18.98 -5.11 -2.91
C ARG A 82 19.35 -3.70 -3.36
N LEU A 83 18.38 -2.93 -3.86
CA LEU A 83 18.59 -1.54 -4.26
C LEU A 83 18.98 -0.66 -3.05
N GLY A 84 18.25 -0.77 -1.95
CA GLY A 84 18.51 0.01 -0.74
C GLY A 84 19.92 -0.23 -0.21
N ARG A 85 20.34 -1.50 -0.12
CA ARG A 85 21.70 -1.89 0.30
C ARG A 85 22.77 -1.41 -0.68
N HIS A 86 22.55 -1.55 -1.98
CA HIS A 86 23.51 -1.04 -2.97
C HIS A 86 23.85 0.44 -2.76
N PHE A 87 22.86 1.28 -2.49
CA PHE A 87 23.11 2.71 -2.28
C PHE A 87 23.77 3.02 -0.93
N VAL A 88 23.40 2.31 0.14
CA VAL A 88 23.96 2.56 1.47
C VAL A 88 25.37 1.98 1.61
N ASP A 89 25.61 0.78 1.07
CA ASP A 89 26.90 0.09 1.16
C ASP A 89 27.90 0.58 0.10
N GLY A 90 27.40 1.12 -1.02
CA GLY A 90 28.23 1.52 -2.17
C GLY A 90 28.71 2.97 -2.16
N PHE A 91 28.17 3.82 -1.29
CA PHE A 91 28.50 5.25 -1.26
C PHE A 91 28.67 5.74 0.18
N ASP A 92 29.90 6.06 0.59
CA ASP A 92 30.24 6.51 1.96
C ASP A 92 29.42 7.69 2.47
N ALA A 93 29.00 8.58 1.57
CA ALA A 93 28.19 9.74 1.92
C ALA A 93 26.72 9.41 2.21
N ILE A 94 26.22 8.24 1.78
CA ILE A 94 24.83 7.83 1.87
C ILE A 94 24.66 6.89 3.06
N THR A 95 24.00 7.37 4.11
CA THR A 95 23.78 6.59 5.34
C THR A 95 22.42 5.91 5.40
N GLY A 96 21.52 6.24 4.47
CA GLY A 96 20.21 5.61 4.42
C GLY A 96 19.54 5.73 3.05
N ALA A 97 18.68 4.77 2.77
CA ALA A 97 17.88 4.73 1.56
C ALA A 97 16.43 4.36 1.89
N ARG A 98 15.51 4.81 1.05
CA ARG A 98 14.14 4.30 0.99
C ARG A 98 13.82 3.92 -0.44
N VAL A 99 13.34 2.71 -0.63
CA VAL A 99 12.90 2.19 -1.93
C VAL A 99 11.42 1.84 -1.82
N LEU A 100 10.60 2.50 -2.63
CA LEU A 100 9.17 2.21 -2.77
C LEU A 100 8.95 1.45 -4.08
N VAL A 101 8.16 0.39 -4.04
CA VAL A 101 7.81 -0.38 -5.23
C VAL A 101 6.32 -0.65 -5.23
N ASP A 102 5.64 -0.22 -6.30
CA ASP A 102 4.29 -0.67 -6.63
C ASP A 102 4.41 -1.75 -7.70
N GLU A 103 3.87 -2.93 -7.43
CA GLU A 103 3.66 -4.00 -8.40
C GLU A 103 2.23 -3.95 -8.93
N HIS A 104 2.14 -3.94 -10.26
CA HIS A 104 0.88 -3.89 -10.95
C HIS A 104 0.51 -5.25 -11.52
N ALA A 105 -0.68 -5.72 -11.18
CA ALA A 105 -1.13 -7.06 -11.55
C ALA A 105 -1.54 -7.17 -13.03
N TRP A 106 -1.32 -8.35 -13.59
CA TRP A 106 -1.68 -8.73 -14.95
C TRP A 106 -2.25 -10.15 -14.92
N ASP A 107 -3.41 -10.33 -15.53
CA ASP A 107 -4.05 -11.63 -15.70
C ASP A 107 -3.66 -12.23 -17.05
N ARG A 108 -3.42 -13.54 -17.11
CA ARG A 108 -3.27 -14.23 -18.40
C ARG A 108 -4.61 -14.28 -19.11
N ILE A 109 -4.62 -13.90 -20.38
CA ILE A 109 -5.81 -14.04 -21.22
C ILE A 109 -6.06 -15.53 -21.44
N ALA A 110 -7.27 -16.02 -21.16
CA ALA A 110 -7.65 -17.39 -21.45
C ALA A 110 -8.10 -17.55 -22.91
N VAL A 111 -7.63 -18.58 -23.59
CA VAL A 111 -8.08 -19.04 -24.93
C VAL A 111 -8.54 -20.47 -24.78
N ASP A 112 -9.80 -20.75 -25.16
CA ASP A 112 -10.45 -22.06 -24.99
C ASP A 112 -10.37 -22.62 -23.56
N GLY A 113 -10.46 -21.73 -22.56
CA GLY A 113 -10.40 -22.08 -21.13
C GLY A 113 -9.00 -22.31 -20.58
N ALA A 114 -7.95 -22.22 -21.40
CA ALA A 114 -6.56 -22.36 -20.98
C ALA A 114 -5.84 -20.99 -20.97
N PRO A 115 -4.96 -20.72 -19.99
CA PRO A 115 -4.20 -19.47 -19.95
C PRO A 115 -3.20 -19.38 -21.12
N HIS A 116 -3.20 -18.25 -21.82
CA HIS A 116 -2.28 -18.01 -22.94
C HIS A 116 -0.82 -17.88 -22.46
N GLU A 117 0.11 -18.35 -23.29
CA GLU A 117 1.52 -18.47 -22.92
C GLU A 117 2.20 -17.09 -22.71
N HIS A 118 1.75 -16.07 -23.44
CA HIS A 118 2.41 -14.75 -23.48
C HIS A 118 1.47 -13.56 -23.73
N SER A 119 0.17 -13.70 -23.48
CA SER A 119 -0.82 -12.61 -23.64
C SER A 119 -1.53 -12.33 -22.33
N PHE A 120 -1.63 -11.05 -21.98
CA PHE A 120 -2.09 -10.61 -20.66
C PHE A 120 -3.05 -9.43 -20.77
N SER A 121 -4.02 -9.36 -19.86
CA SER A 121 -4.88 -8.22 -19.62
C SER A 121 -4.52 -7.57 -18.29
N ARG A 122 -4.60 -6.23 -18.23
CA ARG A 122 -4.33 -5.49 -17.00
C ARG A 122 -5.38 -5.87 -15.96
N ALA A 123 -4.94 -6.29 -14.77
CA ALA A 123 -5.85 -6.48 -13.65
C ALA A 123 -6.39 -5.11 -13.18
N GLY A 124 -7.38 -5.12 -12.28
CA GLY A 124 -7.96 -3.89 -11.72
C GLY A 124 -6.94 -2.98 -11.00
N ASP A 125 -7.42 -1.89 -10.40
CA ASP A 125 -6.58 -0.85 -9.79
C ASP A 125 -5.78 -1.30 -8.54
N GLU A 126 -5.99 -2.53 -8.08
CA GLU A 126 -5.25 -3.11 -6.97
C GLU A 126 -3.75 -3.19 -7.31
N ARG A 127 -2.93 -2.66 -6.40
CA ARG A 127 -1.47 -2.76 -6.46
C ARG A 127 -0.95 -3.39 -5.19
N ARG A 128 -0.03 -4.35 -5.34
CA ARG A 128 0.83 -4.82 -4.25
C ARG A 128 1.94 -3.78 -4.08
N THR A 129 2.26 -3.42 -2.84
CA THR A 129 3.24 -2.38 -2.55
C THR A 129 4.29 -2.90 -1.58
N THR A 130 5.52 -2.37 -1.67
CA THR A 130 6.50 -2.47 -0.60
C THR A 130 7.25 -1.15 -0.42
N ALA A 131 7.62 -0.87 0.81
CA ALA A 131 8.53 0.18 1.21
C ALA A 131 9.66 -0.44 2.03
N VAL A 132 10.88 -0.32 1.53
CA VAL A 132 12.07 -0.74 2.24
C VAL A 132 12.86 0.48 2.66
N THR A 133 13.10 0.60 3.97
CA THR A 133 13.99 1.61 4.53
C THR A 133 15.27 0.92 4.99
N VAL A 134 16.44 1.40 4.52
CA VAL A 134 17.76 0.98 4.97
C VAL A 134 18.43 2.14 5.68
N TYR A 135 19.04 1.90 6.83
CA TYR A 135 19.82 2.89 7.57
C TYR A 135 20.96 2.18 8.31
N GLY A 136 22.21 2.50 7.95
CA GLY A 136 23.37 1.72 8.37
C GLY A 136 23.22 0.25 7.99
N ASP A 137 23.44 -0.65 8.94
CA ASP A 137 23.32 -2.10 8.79
C ASP A 137 21.88 -2.63 8.93
N ARG A 138 20.93 -1.77 9.33
CA ARG A 138 19.53 -2.17 9.56
C ARG A 138 18.67 -1.91 8.34
N ALA A 139 17.68 -2.78 8.16
CA ALA A 139 16.62 -2.61 7.17
C ALA A 139 15.26 -2.92 7.77
N TRP A 140 14.24 -2.17 7.33
CA TRP A 140 12.84 -2.37 7.67
C TRP A 140 12.04 -2.57 6.39
N VAL A 141 11.13 -3.54 6.40
CA VAL A 141 10.25 -3.85 5.28
C VAL A 141 8.81 -3.61 5.71
N VAL A 142 8.11 -2.81 4.92
CA VAL A 142 6.66 -2.61 5.01
C VAL A 142 6.06 -3.07 3.69
N SER A 143 5.25 -4.13 3.70
CA SER A 143 4.47 -4.50 2.52
C SER A 143 3.05 -3.95 2.63
N GLY A 144 2.32 -3.94 1.53
CA GLY A 144 0.98 -3.38 1.53
C GLY A 144 0.19 -3.72 0.29
N LEU A 145 -1.05 -3.27 0.28
CA LEU A 145 -1.90 -3.19 -0.90
C LEU A 145 -2.64 -1.85 -0.93
N THR A 146 -2.99 -1.40 -2.12
CA THR A 146 -3.82 -0.20 -2.32
C THR A 146 -4.69 -0.37 -3.56
N GLY A 147 -5.81 0.36 -3.63
CA GLY A 147 -6.71 0.30 -4.79
C GLY A 147 -7.67 -0.89 -4.80
N LEU A 148 -7.68 -1.70 -3.73
CA LEU A 148 -8.62 -2.81 -3.58
C LEU A 148 -10.01 -2.28 -3.22
N THR A 149 -10.87 -2.09 -4.22
CA THR A 149 -12.25 -1.64 -3.99
C THR A 149 -13.14 -2.82 -3.61
N VAL A 150 -13.85 -2.69 -2.48
CA VAL A 150 -14.77 -3.69 -1.95
C VAL A 150 -16.09 -3.04 -1.54
N LEU A 151 -17.18 -3.81 -1.63
CA LEU A 151 -18.53 -3.37 -1.27
C LEU A 151 -19.29 -4.53 -0.63
N LYS A 152 -20.04 -4.24 0.44
CA LYS A 152 -21.16 -5.07 0.90
C LYS A 152 -22.45 -4.30 0.72
N SER A 153 -23.47 -4.97 0.18
CA SER A 153 -24.77 -4.37 -0.12
C SER A 153 -25.68 -4.21 1.10
N THR A 154 -25.43 -5.00 2.14
CA THR A 154 -26.13 -5.01 3.44
C THR A 154 -25.17 -5.47 4.55
N GLY A 155 -25.66 -5.76 5.75
CA GLY A 155 -24.84 -6.21 6.89
C GLY A 155 -23.93 -5.11 7.44
N SER A 156 -24.38 -3.86 7.30
CA SER A 156 -23.71 -2.66 7.79
C SER A 156 -24.74 -1.69 8.33
N GLU A 157 -24.42 -1.13 9.49
CA GLU A 157 -25.27 -0.22 10.25
C GLU A 157 -24.49 1.04 10.62
N PHE A 158 -25.22 2.05 11.09
CA PHE A 158 -24.65 3.21 11.79
C PHE A 158 -25.72 3.92 12.63
N HIS A 159 -25.61 3.80 13.94
CA HIS A 159 -26.52 4.40 14.92
C HIS A 159 -25.79 4.59 16.27
N GLY A 160 -26.43 5.26 17.22
CA GLY A 160 -25.89 5.57 18.54
C GLY A 160 -24.85 6.69 18.54
N PHE A 161 -24.72 7.47 17.46
CA PHE A 161 -23.77 8.58 17.39
C PHE A 161 -24.31 9.84 18.07
N PRO A 162 -23.45 10.68 18.68
CA PRO A 162 -23.86 11.95 19.27
C PRO A 162 -24.57 12.84 18.25
N ARG A 163 -25.59 13.56 18.71
CA ARG A 163 -26.34 14.52 17.90
C ARG A 163 -26.15 15.91 18.44
N ASP A 164 -25.56 16.77 17.65
CA ASP A 164 -25.41 18.20 17.94
C ASP A 164 -26.28 19.05 16.99
N ARG A 165 -26.14 20.37 17.08
CA ARG A 165 -26.88 21.33 16.25
C ARG A 165 -26.57 21.25 14.74
N TYR A 166 -25.55 20.51 14.32
CA TYR A 166 -25.14 20.34 12.93
C TYR A 166 -25.40 18.92 12.39
N THR A 167 -26.00 18.04 13.20
CA THR A 167 -26.20 16.63 12.85
C THR A 167 -27.52 16.42 12.10
N THR A 168 -27.44 16.26 10.77
CA THR A 168 -28.59 15.88 9.92
C THR A 168 -28.62 14.41 9.55
N LEU A 169 -27.51 13.68 9.76
CA LEU A 169 -27.41 12.27 9.43
C LEU A 169 -28.49 11.46 10.19
N ALA A 170 -29.29 10.71 9.44
CA ALA A 170 -30.21 9.73 9.99
C ALA A 170 -29.45 8.46 10.39
N GLU A 171 -29.91 7.83 11.47
CA GLU A 171 -29.44 6.50 11.85
C GLU A 171 -29.96 5.45 10.86
N THR A 172 -29.21 4.37 10.68
CA THR A 172 -29.64 3.25 9.86
C THR A 172 -29.15 1.92 10.42
N THR A 173 -29.96 0.88 10.25
CA THR A 173 -29.63 -0.52 10.55
C THR A 173 -29.40 -1.34 9.27
N ASP A 174 -29.44 -0.71 8.09
CA ASP A 174 -29.09 -1.35 6.83
C ASP A 174 -28.59 -0.31 5.82
N ARG A 175 -27.38 -0.49 5.31
CA ARG A 175 -26.78 0.36 4.29
C ARG A 175 -25.69 -0.38 3.51
N ILE A 176 -25.38 0.15 2.34
CA ILE A 176 -24.15 -0.17 1.65
C ILE A 176 -22.95 0.30 2.49
N LEU A 177 -21.90 -0.53 2.53
CA LEU A 177 -20.57 -0.13 2.95
C LEU A 177 -19.58 -0.43 1.83
N ALA A 178 -19.00 0.62 1.25
CA ALA A 178 -18.02 0.52 0.19
C ALA A 178 -16.73 1.25 0.57
N THR A 179 -15.58 0.68 0.25
CA THR A 179 -14.29 1.29 0.52
C THR A 179 -13.24 0.91 -0.54
N ALA A 180 -12.16 1.68 -0.62
CA ALA A 180 -10.96 1.31 -1.37
C ALA A 180 -9.85 1.05 -0.34
N VAL A 181 -9.57 -0.22 -0.07
CA VAL A 181 -8.65 -0.63 0.98
C VAL A 181 -7.23 -0.21 0.62
N THR A 182 -6.64 0.61 1.47
CA THR A 182 -5.20 0.81 1.56
C THR A 182 -4.72 0.22 2.88
N ALA A 183 -3.87 -0.80 2.81
CA ALA A 183 -3.31 -1.47 3.98
C ALA A 183 -1.79 -1.55 3.84
N ARG A 184 -1.06 -1.26 4.93
CA ARG A 184 0.39 -1.39 5.02
C ARG A 184 0.74 -2.11 6.30
N TRP A 185 1.56 -3.15 6.23
CA TRP A 185 1.97 -3.92 7.39
C TRP A 185 3.49 -4.00 7.48
N ARG A 186 4.00 -3.83 8.70
CA ARG A 186 5.42 -3.94 9.01
C ARG A 186 5.72 -5.35 9.49
N TYR A 187 6.79 -5.93 8.96
CA TYR A 187 7.29 -7.20 9.44
C TYR A 187 8.14 -7.04 10.70
N VAL A 188 8.17 -8.07 11.54
CA VAL A 188 9.25 -8.25 12.53
C VAL A 188 10.57 -8.49 11.81
N SER A 189 11.68 -8.23 12.50
CA SER A 189 13.03 -8.43 11.95
C SER A 189 13.23 -9.86 11.43
N GLY A 190 13.80 -10.01 10.22
CA GLY A 190 14.07 -11.33 9.64
C GLY A 190 13.75 -11.43 8.15
N ARG A 191 13.92 -12.63 7.59
CA ARG A 191 13.47 -12.99 6.24
C ARG A 191 12.17 -13.76 6.34
N HIS A 192 11.19 -13.37 5.54
CA HIS A 192 9.87 -14.00 5.52
C HIS A 192 9.50 -14.41 4.09
N ASP A 193 8.52 -15.29 3.96
CA ASP A 193 7.93 -15.61 2.66
C ASP A 193 6.97 -14.49 2.25
N TRP A 194 7.50 -13.52 1.49
CA TRP A 194 6.79 -12.30 1.11
C TRP A 194 5.50 -12.58 0.33
N HIS A 195 5.57 -13.50 -0.64
CA HIS A 195 4.45 -13.85 -1.49
C HIS A 195 3.33 -14.54 -0.71
N LYS A 196 3.68 -15.53 0.11
CA LYS A 196 2.72 -16.22 0.96
C LYS A 196 2.07 -15.26 1.95
N CYS A 197 2.86 -14.39 2.59
CA CYS A 197 2.32 -13.42 3.53
C CYS A 197 1.36 -12.44 2.83
N PHE A 198 1.74 -11.88 1.69
CA PHE A 198 0.86 -10.99 0.92
C PHE A 198 -0.47 -11.66 0.56
N THR A 199 -0.40 -12.89 0.04
CA THR A 199 -1.58 -13.66 -0.38
C THR A 199 -2.53 -13.92 0.79
N GLU A 200 -1.98 -14.35 1.92
CA GLU A 200 -2.78 -14.61 3.12
C GLU A 200 -3.35 -13.34 3.74
N VAL A 201 -2.57 -12.26 3.83
CA VAL A 201 -3.07 -10.97 4.34
C VAL A 201 -4.23 -10.48 3.48
N ARG A 202 -4.09 -10.48 2.15
CA ARG A 202 -5.16 -10.08 1.23
C ARG A 202 -6.41 -10.92 1.43
N ARG A 203 -6.27 -12.25 1.52
CA ARG A 203 -7.38 -13.17 1.78
C ARG A 203 -8.10 -12.85 3.09
N VAL A 204 -7.35 -12.71 4.19
CA VAL A 204 -7.89 -12.40 5.53
C VAL A 204 -8.60 -11.06 5.56
N LEU A 205 -8.04 -10.01 4.92
CA LEU A 205 -8.68 -8.71 4.82
C LEU A 205 -10.05 -8.80 4.10
N LEU A 206 -10.10 -9.52 2.98
CA LEU A 206 -11.34 -9.71 2.20
C LEU A 206 -12.39 -10.52 2.95
N GLU A 207 -12.00 -11.66 3.53
CA GLU A 207 -12.91 -12.52 4.29
C GLU A 207 -13.45 -11.79 5.52
N THR A 208 -12.60 -11.06 6.23
CA THR A 208 -13.03 -10.30 7.42
C THR A 208 -13.95 -9.15 7.04
N PHE A 209 -13.64 -8.40 5.97
CA PHE A 209 -14.55 -7.38 5.46
C PHE A 209 -15.90 -7.99 5.08
N ALA A 210 -15.93 -9.11 4.36
CA ALA A 210 -17.17 -9.72 3.88
C ALA A 210 -18.04 -10.28 5.03
N THR A 211 -17.42 -10.95 6.01
CA THR A 211 -18.14 -11.70 7.06
C THR A 211 -18.48 -10.87 8.31
N LYS A 212 -17.76 -9.76 8.55
CA LYS A 212 -18.03 -8.91 9.71
C LYS A 212 -19.35 -8.15 9.53
N HIS A 213 -20.36 -8.44 10.37
CA HIS A 213 -21.48 -7.52 10.55
C HIS A 213 -20.95 -6.19 11.12
N SER A 214 -21.13 -5.10 10.38
CA SER A 214 -20.41 -3.84 10.62
C SER A 214 -21.28 -2.82 11.33
N LEU A 215 -20.98 -2.50 12.59
CA LEU A 215 -21.64 -1.41 13.31
C LEU A 215 -20.97 -0.05 13.05
N SER A 216 -19.73 -0.06 12.55
CA SER A 216 -19.02 1.11 12.07
C SER A 216 -17.84 0.67 11.18
N LEU A 217 -17.38 1.57 10.30
CA LEU A 217 -16.20 1.28 9.49
C LEU A 217 -14.93 1.17 10.36
N GLN A 218 -14.87 1.87 11.50
CA GLN A 218 -13.83 1.73 12.51
C GLN A 218 -13.79 0.31 13.11
N GLN A 219 -14.96 -0.27 13.42
CA GLN A 219 -15.04 -1.65 13.93
C GLN A 219 -14.57 -2.65 12.87
N THR A 220 -14.95 -2.45 11.61
CA THR A 220 -14.50 -3.29 10.49
C THR A 220 -12.99 -3.15 10.28
N LEU A 221 -12.45 -1.94 10.34
CA LEU A 221 -11.00 -1.68 10.26
C LEU A 221 -10.24 -2.45 11.34
N TYR A 222 -10.67 -2.31 12.60
CA TYR A 222 -10.02 -3.00 13.72
C TYR A 222 -10.08 -4.52 13.54
N ALA A 223 -11.26 -5.06 13.20
CA ALA A 223 -11.43 -6.51 12.99
C ALA A 223 -10.52 -7.04 11.88
N MET A 224 -10.40 -6.30 10.76
CA MET A 224 -9.49 -6.65 9.66
C MET A 224 -8.02 -6.67 10.12
N GLY A 225 -7.58 -5.63 10.84
CA GLY A 225 -6.21 -5.58 11.36
C GLY A 225 -5.92 -6.66 12.39
N GLU A 226 -6.85 -6.89 13.33
CA GLU A 226 -6.74 -7.96 14.33
C GLU A 226 -6.66 -9.35 13.68
N ALA A 227 -7.52 -9.64 12.70
CA ALA A 227 -7.52 -10.92 12.00
C ALA A 227 -6.19 -11.18 11.28
N VAL A 228 -5.61 -10.14 10.65
CA VAL A 228 -4.29 -10.23 10.01
C VAL A 228 -3.21 -10.57 11.03
N LEU A 229 -3.16 -9.85 12.16
CA LEU A 229 -2.17 -10.13 13.20
C LEU A 229 -2.37 -11.52 13.80
N ARG A 230 -3.60 -11.99 14.02
CA ARG A 230 -3.83 -13.36 14.51
C ARG A 230 -3.37 -14.42 13.51
N ALA A 231 -3.48 -14.15 12.22
CA ALA A 231 -3.12 -15.11 11.17
C ALA A 231 -1.60 -15.15 10.87
N ARG A 232 -0.89 -14.03 11.03
CA ARG A 232 0.52 -13.87 10.62
C ARG A 232 1.40 -13.36 11.79
N GLU A 233 2.16 -14.26 12.39
CA GLU A 233 3.09 -13.96 13.48
C GLU A 233 4.25 -13.04 13.04
N GLU A 234 4.63 -13.11 11.77
CA GLU A 234 5.69 -12.27 11.21
C GLU A 234 5.31 -10.79 11.05
N ILE A 235 4.03 -10.43 11.25
CA ILE A 235 3.56 -9.04 11.18
C ILE A 235 3.49 -8.44 12.58
N ALA A 236 4.19 -7.32 12.77
CA ALA A 236 4.23 -6.59 14.04
C ALA A 236 3.07 -5.60 14.20
N GLU A 237 2.70 -4.93 13.11
CA GLU A 237 1.61 -3.96 13.07
C GLU A 237 1.09 -3.79 11.64
N ILE A 238 -0.16 -3.36 11.52
CA ILE A 238 -0.84 -3.05 10.26
C ILE A 238 -1.58 -1.71 10.38
N ARG A 239 -1.39 -0.85 9.37
CA ARG A 239 -2.05 0.45 9.22
C ARG A 239 -3.03 0.38 8.06
N LEU A 240 -4.25 0.85 8.27
CA LEU A 240 -5.29 0.89 7.26
C LEU A 240 -5.82 2.31 7.09
N SER A 241 -6.08 2.67 5.83
CA SER A 241 -6.84 3.85 5.43
C SER A 241 -8.01 3.40 4.56
N LEU A 242 -9.22 3.60 5.08
CA LEU A 242 -10.47 3.11 4.51
C LEU A 242 -11.40 4.31 4.25
N PRO A 243 -11.41 4.88 3.03
CA PRO A 243 -12.41 5.87 2.67
C PRO A 243 -13.79 5.21 2.63
N ASN A 244 -14.79 5.80 3.28
CA ASN A 244 -16.19 5.41 3.13
C ASN A 244 -16.73 6.01 1.82
N LYS A 245 -16.78 5.20 0.77
CA LYS A 245 -17.30 5.59 -0.55
C LYS A 245 -18.82 5.58 -0.50
N HIS A 246 -19.41 6.76 -0.31
CA HIS A 246 -20.83 6.90 -0.05
C HIS A 246 -21.70 6.42 -1.23
N HIS A 247 -22.64 5.53 -0.92
CA HIS A 247 -23.74 5.14 -1.79
C HIS A 247 -25.03 5.59 -1.11
N PHE A 248 -25.54 6.75 -1.51
CA PHE A 248 -26.74 7.33 -0.90
C PHE A 248 -27.98 6.70 -1.50
N LEU A 249 -28.89 6.20 -0.66
CA LEU A 249 -30.20 5.75 -1.12
C LEU A 249 -30.94 6.94 -1.74
N VAL A 250 -31.35 6.82 -2.99
CA VAL A 250 -32.01 7.92 -3.71
C VAL A 250 -33.43 8.06 -3.18
N ASP A 251 -33.84 9.29 -2.82
CA ASP A 251 -35.24 9.59 -2.51
C ASP A 251 -36.07 9.62 -3.81
N LEU A 252 -36.90 8.58 -3.99
CA LEU A 252 -37.78 8.45 -5.15
C LEU A 252 -39.23 8.87 -4.83
N SER A 253 -39.51 9.35 -3.60
CA SER A 253 -40.84 9.81 -3.21
C SER A 253 -41.39 10.97 -4.07
N PRO A 254 -40.57 11.90 -4.62
CA PRO A 254 -41.08 12.90 -5.57
C PRO A 254 -41.64 12.31 -6.87
N PHE A 255 -41.32 11.05 -7.18
CA PHE A 255 -41.83 10.31 -8.32
C PHE A 255 -42.97 9.35 -7.95
N GLY A 256 -43.39 9.31 -6.68
CA GLY A 256 -44.41 8.40 -6.19
C GLY A 256 -43.95 6.95 -6.05
N LEU A 257 -42.63 6.71 -5.93
CA LEU A 257 -42.03 5.38 -5.82
C LEU A 257 -41.39 5.15 -4.45
N THR A 258 -41.42 3.89 -3.98
CA THR A 258 -40.59 3.43 -2.85
C THR A 258 -39.19 3.05 -3.35
N ASN A 259 -38.21 2.98 -2.44
CA ASN A 259 -36.86 2.52 -2.74
C ASN A 259 -36.38 1.59 -1.61
N ASP A 260 -36.58 0.28 -1.81
CA ASP A 260 -36.33 -0.75 -0.79
C ASP A 260 -34.85 -1.18 -0.77
N ASN A 261 -33.95 -0.21 -0.62
CA ASN A 261 -32.48 -0.40 -0.69
C ASN A 261 -31.98 -0.92 -2.05
N GLU A 262 -32.52 -0.39 -3.16
CA GLU A 262 -32.21 -0.87 -4.52
C GLU A 262 -31.46 0.16 -5.37
N VAL A 263 -31.85 1.44 -5.30
CA VAL A 263 -31.31 2.50 -6.16
C VAL A 263 -30.45 3.47 -5.35
N PHE A 264 -29.16 3.53 -5.68
CA PHE A 264 -28.18 4.34 -4.97
C PHE A 264 -27.44 5.30 -5.89
N TYR A 265 -27.12 6.49 -5.37
CA TYR A 265 -26.15 7.40 -5.95
C TYR A 265 -24.76 7.16 -5.33
N ALA A 266 -23.83 6.65 -6.13
CA ALA A 266 -22.43 6.53 -5.75
C ALA A 266 -21.74 7.89 -5.90
N ALA A 267 -21.49 8.56 -4.78
CA ALA A 267 -20.83 9.87 -4.78
C ALA A 267 -19.31 9.72 -4.88
N ASP A 268 -18.67 10.50 -5.74
CA ASP A 268 -17.21 10.53 -5.83
C ASP A 268 -16.59 11.22 -4.60
N ARG A 269 -17.15 12.39 -4.23
CA ARG A 269 -16.69 13.25 -3.13
C ARG A 269 -17.89 14.03 -2.53
N PRO A 270 -17.83 14.41 -1.23
CA PRO A 270 -16.83 14.03 -0.24
C PRO A 270 -17.02 12.58 0.24
N TYR A 271 -15.99 12.03 0.88
CA TYR A 271 -16.02 10.71 1.52
C TYR A 271 -15.57 10.82 2.98
N GLY A 272 -16.10 9.97 3.85
CA GLY A 272 -15.52 9.80 5.18
C GLY A 272 -14.16 9.12 5.04
N LEU A 273 -13.17 9.47 5.86
CA LEU A 273 -11.86 8.81 5.84
C LEU A 273 -11.60 8.21 7.22
N ILE A 274 -11.51 6.89 7.29
CA ILE A 274 -11.33 6.15 8.54
C ILE A 274 -9.95 5.52 8.52
N GLU A 275 -9.14 5.83 9.52
CA GLU A 275 -7.74 5.48 9.58
C GLU A 275 -7.41 4.88 10.93
N GLY A 276 -6.56 3.85 10.96
CA GLY A 276 -6.22 3.17 12.19
C GLY A 276 -5.02 2.26 12.07
N THR A 277 -4.30 2.11 13.17
CA THR A 277 -3.20 1.16 13.34
C THR A 277 -3.61 0.09 14.32
N VAL A 278 -3.45 -1.17 13.95
CA VAL A 278 -3.57 -2.31 14.85
C VAL A 278 -2.16 -2.89 15.02
N LEU A 279 -1.70 -3.02 16.26
CA LEU A 279 -0.36 -3.48 16.60
C LEU A 279 -0.43 -4.55 17.67
N ARG A 280 0.61 -5.39 17.72
CA ARG A 280 0.85 -6.24 18.89
C ARG A 280 1.42 -5.39 20.02
N ASP A 281 1.07 -5.73 21.25
CA ASP A 281 1.57 -5.07 22.46
C ASP A 281 3.03 -5.43 22.79
N ASP A 282 3.51 -6.54 22.24
CA ASP A 282 4.90 -7.02 22.32
C ASP A 282 5.75 -6.71 21.08
N ALA A 283 5.23 -5.91 20.15
CA ALA A 283 5.93 -5.60 18.90
C ALA A 283 7.26 -4.86 19.15
N GLU A 284 8.30 -5.24 18.41
CA GLU A 284 9.56 -4.48 18.33
C GLU A 284 9.30 -3.02 17.93
N ASP A 285 10.14 -2.10 18.45
CA ASP A 285 10.13 -0.69 18.06
C ASP A 285 10.18 -0.55 16.52
N ALA A 286 9.30 0.30 15.99
CA ALA A 286 9.14 0.44 14.54
C ALA A 286 10.37 1.04 13.85
N GLY A 287 11.30 1.64 14.61
CA GLY A 287 12.51 2.27 14.09
C GLY A 287 12.19 3.23 12.95
N GLN A 288 12.81 3.00 11.79
CA GLN A 288 12.59 3.81 10.60
C GLN A 288 11.64 3.17 9.57
N ALA A 289 10.88 2.13 9.94
CA ALA A 289 9.96 1.45 9.01
C ALA A 289 8.95 2.41 8.37
N TRP A 290 8.40 3.33 9.16
CA TRP A 290 7.42 4.32 8.72
C TRP A 290 8.02 5.65 8.32
N HIS A 291 9.35 5.76 8.29
CA HIS A 291 10.01 7.03 8.03
C HIS A 291 9.62 7.57 6.64
N THR A 292 9.03 8.77 6.63
CA THR A 292 8.52 9.48 5.44
C THR A 292 7.44 8.73 4.65
N LEU A 293 6.94 7.59 5.13
CA LEU A 293 5.73 6.98 4.60
C LEU A 293 4.52 7.76 5.13
N PRO A 294 3.45 7.92 4.33
CA PRO A 294 2.17 8.38 4.85
C PRO A 294 1.78 7.53 6.06
N ALA A 295 1.25 8.18 7.10
CA ALA A 295 0.79 7.46 8.27
C ALA A 295 -0.30 6.44 7.89
N PHE A 296 -1.11 6.78 6.88
CA PHE A 296 -2.28 6.06 6.37
C PHE A 296 -2.41 6.26 4.86
#